data_AF-A0A024T888-F1
#
_entry.id   AF-A0A024T888-F1
#
_cell.length_a   1.000
_cell.length_b   1.000
_cell.length_c   1.000
_cell.angle_alpha   90.00
_cell.angle_beta   90.00
_cell.angle_gamma   90.00
#
_symmetry.space_group_name_H-M   'P 1'
#
loop_
_entity.id
_entity.type
_entity.pdbx_description
1 polymer ?
#
loop_
_entity_poly.entity_id
_entity_poly.type
_entity_poly.pdbx_seq_one_letter_code
_entity_poly.pdbx_strand_id
1 'polypeptide(L)'
;IRKSIAQNLQSGSKEFTGKRPMSFSVLEQLCAASMSLPDCGFTHLYLALSWNLMCRSKSTETIRFEHISCEDDAIGFVFHKTKTSQE
;
A
#
# COMPACT_ATOMS: atom_id res chain seq x y z
N ILE A 1 -1.50 -26.54 -14.43
CA ILE A 1 -0.77 -25.64 -13.49
C ILE A 1 -0.02 -26.42 -12.40
N ARG A 2 -0.67 -27.23 -11.55
CA ARG A 2 0.02 -27.99 -10.47
C ARG A 2 1.15 -28.93 -10.92
N LYS A 3 1.02 -29.58 -12.10
CA LYS A 3 2.06 -30.49 -12.63
C LYS A 3 3.34 -29.79 -13.11
N SER A 4 3.23 -28.54 -13.59
CA SER A 4 4.38 -27.78 -14.13
C SER A 4 5.28 -27.22 -13.01
N ILE A 5 4.69 -26.88 -11.87
CA ILE A 5 5.44 -26.35 -10.71
C ILE A 5 6.35 -27.43 -10.08
N ALA A 6 5.91 -28.69 -10.11
CA ALA A 6 6.69 -29.80 -9.55
C ALA A 6 7.95 -30.14 -10.37
N GLN A 7 7.94 -29.91 -11.69
CA GLN A 7 9.09 -30.19 -12.56
C GLN A 7 10.18 -29.10 -12.46
N ASN A 8 9.81 -27.83 -12.30
CA ASN A 8 10.78 -26.73 -12.15
C ASN A 8 11.50 -26.71 -10.80
N LEU A 9 10.94 -27.35 -9.76
CA LEU A 9 11.59 -27.44 -8.45
C LEU A 9 12.77 -28.44 -8.45
N GLN A 10 12.73 -29.45 -9.34
CA GLN A 10 13.78 -30.46 -9.46
C GLN A 10 15.04 -29.96 -10.20
N SER A 11 14.95 -28.85 -10.94
CA SER A 11 16.08 -28.28 -11.71
C SER A 11 16.90 -27.23 -10.96
N GLY A 12 16.62 -26.97 -9.67
CA GLY A 12 17.41 -26.07 -8.83
C GLY A 12 17.25 -24.58 -9.12
N SER A 13 16.38 -24.19 -10.07
CA SER A 13 16.03 -22.79 -10.28
C SER A 13 15.17 -22.28 -9.13
N LYS A 14 15.69 -21.34 -8.33
CA LYS A 14 14.88 -20.54 -7.40
C LYS A 14 13.98 -19.61 -8.22
N GLU A 15 12.89 -20.14 -8.77
CA GLU A 15 11.84 -19.30 -9.35
C GLU A 15 11.24 -18.44 -8.21
N PHE A 16 11.27 -17.12 -8.36
CA PHE A 16 10.64 -16.21 -7.41
C PHE A 16 9.13 -16.39 -7.48
N THR A 17 8.56 -17.09 -6.50
CA THR A 17 7.12 -17.34 -6.37
C THR A 17 6.37 -16.22 -5.65
N GLY A 18 7.06 -15.13 -5.31
CA GLY A 18 6.49 -13.99 -4.59
C GLY A 18 5.72 -13.00 -5.48
N LYS A 19 5.00 -12.07 -4.84
CA LYS A 19 4.41 -10.92 -5.54
C LYS A 19 5.54 -9.98 -5.97
N ARG A 20 5.52 -9.56 -7.23
CA ARG A 20 6.45 -8.52 -7.72
C ARG A 20 6.10 -7.18 -7.07
N PRO A 21 7.08 -6.39 -6.61
CA PRO A 21 6.83 -5.02 -6.14
C PRO A 21 6.18 -4.18 -7.24
N MET A 22 5.26 -3.31 -6.83
CA MET A 22 4.65 -2.33 -7.74
C MET A 22 5.66 -1.22 -8.04
N SER A 23 5.82 -0.87 -9.31
CA SER A 23 6.66 0.28 -9.69
C SER A 23 5.93 1.60 -9.47
N PHE A 24 6.68 2.69 -9.31
CA PHE A 24 6.10 4.02 -9.18
C PHE A 24 5.26 4.42 -10.40
N SER A 25 5.66 4.06 -11.62
CA SER A 25 4.88 4.32 -12.83
C SER A 25 3.50 3.66 -12.79
N VAL A 26 3.39 2.46 -12.21
CA VAL A 26 2.07 1.81 -12.03
C VAL A 26 1.23 2.57 -10.99
N LEU A 27 1.83 3.04 -9.91
CA LEU A 27 1.13 3.90 -8.94
C LEU A 27 0.60 5.17 -9.62
N GLU A 28 1.43 5.86 -10.41
CA GLU A 28 1.05 7.09 -11.11
C GLU A 28 -0.17 6.87 -12.02
N GLN A 29 -0.18 5.77 -12.79
CA GLN A 29 -1.31 5.38 -13.61
C GLN A 29 -2.57 5.09 -12.79
N LEU A 30 -2.44 4.41 -11.65
CA LEU A 30 -3.57 4.14 -10.74
C LEU A 30 -4.12 5.44 -10.13
N CYS A 31 -3.24 6.35 -9.71
CA CYS A 31 -3.62 7.66 -9.19
C CYS A 31 -4.34 8.50 -10.25
N ALA A 32 -3.87 8.50 -11.51
CA ALA A 32 -4.55 9.17 -12.62
C ALA A 32 -5.94 8.55 -12.90
N ALA A 33 -6.03 7.22 -12.96
CA ALA A 33 -7.30 6.54 -13.17
C ALA A 33 -8.30 6.79 -12.04
N SER A 34 -7.82 6.87 -10.78
CA SER A 34 -8.66 7.08 -9.61
C SER A 34 -9.42 8.41 -9.62
N MET A 35 -8.91 9.43 -10.32
CA MET A 35 -9.57 10.74 -10.43
C MET A 35 -10.88 10.70 -11.22
N SER A 36 -11.10 9.66 -12.03
CA SER A 36 -12.35 9.46 -12.77
C SER A 36 -13.46 8.78 -11.96
N LEU A 37 -13.14 8.31 -10.74
CA LEU A 37 -14.10 7.60 -9.91
C LEU A 37 -15.07 8.59 -9.24
N PRO A 38 -16.36 8.24 -9.12
CA PRO A 38 -17.36 9.07 -8.46
C PRO A 38 -17.29 8.91 -6.92
N ASP A 39 -16.09 8.97 -6.35
CA ASP A 39 -15.83 8.76 -4.92
C ASP A 39 -15.25 10.00 -4.21
N CYS A 40 -15.40 11.16 -4.85
CA CYS A 40 -14.89 12.45 -4.37
C CYS A 40 -13.36 12.45 -4.14
N GLY A 41 -12.60 11.63 -4.87
CA GLY A 41 -11.14 11.55 -4.77
C GLY A 41 -10.64 10.66 -3.62
N PHE A 42 -11.53 9.91 -2.96
CA PHE A 42 -11.15 9.03 -1.86
C PHE A 42 -10.12 7.97 -2.29
N THR A 43 -10.31 7.34 -3.45
CA THR A 43 -9.36 6.33 -3.96
C THR A 43 -7.98 6.96 -4.22
N HIS A 44 -7.95 8.17 -4.77
CA HIS A 44 -6.69 8.89 -4.99
C HIS A 44 -5.95 9.14 -3.67
N LEU A 45 -6.66 9.67 -2.68
CA LEU A 45 -6.13 9.92 -1.34
C LEU A 45 -5.63 8.62 -0.69
N TYR A 46 -6.41 7.54 -0.77
CA TYR A 46 -6.05 6.24 -0.21
C TYR A 46 -4.78 5.67 -0.86
N LEU A 47 -4.63 5.77 -2.19
CA LEU A 47 -3.43 5.34 -2.91
C LEU A 47 -2.20 6.17 -2.51
N ALA A 48 -2.35 7.49 -2.47
CA ALA A 48 -1.27 8.40 -2.09
C ALA A 48 -0.80 8.15 -0.65
N LEU A 49 -1.72 8.01 0.31
CA LEU A 49 -1.38 7.72 1.70
C LEU A 49 -0.77 6.33 1.87
N SER A 50 -1.32 5.31 1.19
CA SER A 50 -0.77 3.94 1.26
C SER A 50 0.67 3.87 0.72
N TRP A 51 0.97 4.63 -0.33
CA TRP A 51 2.31 4.68 -0.89
C TRP A 51 3.29 5.48 -0.02
N ASN A 52 2.94 6.72 0.36
CA ASN A 52 3.85 7.61 1.10
C ASN A 52 4.11 7.12 2.53
N LEU A 53 3.09 6.61 3.22
CA LEU A 53 3.21 6.13 4.60
C LEU A 53 3.59 4.65 4.67
N MET A 54 3.69 3.95 3.53
CA MET A 54 3.91 2.50 3.42
C MET A 54 3.03 1.67 4.37
N CYS A 55 1.81 2.12 4.60
CA CYS A 55 0.89 1.55 5.58
C CYS A 55 0.14 0.34 5.03
N ARG A 56 -0.27 -0.56 5.94
CA ARG A 56 -1.23 -1.62 5.60
C ARG A 56 -2.60 -1.00 5.34
N SER A 57 -3.41 -1.61 4.49
CA SER A 57 -4.77 -1.16 4.18
C SER A 57 -5.59 -0.80 5.42
N LYS A 58 -5.54 -1.64 6.47
CA LYS A 58 -6.25 -1.39 7.72
C LYS A 58 -5.77 -0.13 8.47
N SER A 59 -4.49 0.18 8.37
CA SER A 59 -3.93 1.41 8.97
C SER A 59 -4.34 2.62 8.14
N THR A 60 -4.26 2.55 6.81
CA THR A 60 -4.65 3.65 5.92
C THR A 60 -6.15 3.99 6.05
N GLU A 61 -7.03 2.98 6.05
CA GLU A 61 -8.48 3.22 6.12
C GLU A 61 -8.96 3.78 7.47
N THR A 62 -8.14 3.67 8.53
CA THR A 62 -8.50 4.13 9.89
C THR A 62 -7.88 5.48 10.27
N ILE A 63 -7.21 6.14 9.32
CA ILE A 63 -6.73 7.52 9.49
C ILE A 63 -7.94 8.44 9.73
N ARG A 64 -7.86 9.23 10.81
CA ARG A 64 -8.84 10.27 11.16
C ARG A 64 -8.14 11.62 11.17
N PHE A 65 -8.89 12.71 11.12
CA PHE A 65 -8.33 14.08 11.18
C PHE A 65 -7.49 14.32 12.44
N GLU A 66 -7.87 13.71 13.57
CA GLU A 66 -7.10 13.75 14.84
C GLU A 66 -5.69 13.17 14.72
N HIS A 67 -5.42 12.35 13.71
CA HIS A 67 -4.11 11.75 13.47
C HIS A 67 -3.21 12.63 12.58
N ILE A 68 -3.72 13.74 12.04
CA ILE A 68 -3.04 14.56 11.04
C ILE A 68 -2.50 15.83 11.69
N SER A 69 -1.19 16.06 11.57
CA SER A 69 -0.52 17.30 11.96
C SER A 69 -0.05 18.05 10.71
N CYS A 70 -0.14 19.38 10.74
CA CYS A 70 0.57 20.24 9.78
C CYS A 70 1.93 20.58 10.40
N GLU A 71 3.01 20.20 9.74
CA GLU A 71 4.38 20.33 10.23
C GLU A 71 5.18 21.12 9.20
N ASP A 72 5.27 22.45 9.33
CA ASP A 72 6.01 23.35 8.43
C ASP A 72 5.90 22.98 6.92
N ASP A 73 6.81 22.14 6.39
CA ASP A 73 6.88 21.69 5.00
C ASP A 73 6.28 20.30 4.71
N ALA A 74 5.63 19.68 5.70
CA ALA A 74 5.12 18.32 5.67
C ALA A 74 3.74 18.18 6.36
N ILE A 75 3.11 17.03 6.09
CA ILE A 75 1.90 16.59 6.80
C ILE A 75 2.27 15.35 7.59
N GLY A 76 2.22 15.45 8.92
CA GLY A 76 2.51 14.34 9.82
C GLY A 76 1.29 13.45 10.06
N PHE A 77 1.53 12.16 10.29
CA PHE A 77 0.51 11.17 10.58
C PHE A 77 0.88 10.33 11.81
N VAL A 78 0.03 10.35 12.85
CA VAL A 78 0.23 9.59 14.09
C VAL A 78 -0.76 8.44 14.20
N PHE A 79 -0.27 7.20 14.18
CA PHE A 79 -1.08 6.00 14.33
C PHE A 79 -1.12 5.53 15.79
N HIS A 80 -2.26 5.62 16.45
CA HIS A 80 -2.43 5.25 17.87
C HIS A 80 -2.54 3.73 18.14
N LYS A 81 -2.49 2.88 17.10
CA LYS A 81 -2.60 1.42 17.26
C LYS A 81 -1.44 0.68 16.60
N THR A 82 -0.38 0.48 17.37
CA THR A 82 0.59 -0.59 17.16
C THR A 82 0.26 -1.76 18.07
N LYS A 83 0.44 -3.01 17.62
CA LYS A 83 0.23 -4.25 18.41
C LYS A 83 1.03 -4.32 19.73
N THR A 84 1.84 -3.30 20.01
CA THR A 84 2.73 -3.14 21.17
C THR A 84 2.33 -2.02 22.13
N SER A 85 1.23 -1.30 21.90
CA SER A 85 0.68 -0.42 22.93
C SER A 85 -0.19 -1.24 23.88
N GLN A 86 0.48 -2.01 24.74
CA GLN A 86 -0.10 -2.50 25.99
C GLN A 86 0.15 -1.41 27.03
N GLU A 87 -0.86 -0.57 27.26
CA GLU A 87 -1.09 -0.01 28.59
C GLU A 87 -2.14 -0.88 29.30
#